data_AF-A0A6L8DK62-F1
#
_entry.id   AF-A0A6L8DK62-F1
#
_cell.length_a   1.000
_cell.length_b   1.000
_cell.length_c   1.000
_cell.angle_alpha   90.00
_cell.angle_beta   90.00
_cell.angle_gamma   90.00
#
_symmetry.space_group_name_H-M   'P 1'
#
loop_
_entity.id
_entity.type
_entity.pdbx_description
1 polymer ?
#
loop_
_entity_poly.entity_id
_entity_poly.type
_entity_poly.pdbx_seq_one_letter_code
_entity_poly.pdbx_strand_id
1 'polypeptide(L)'
;MQSEISRWIAESRKKLDGNGLDNSDLDQLETLIENQRPSRIMYLTARSINMRSGIVGWAVFVPGEGPELKLPSDEPPYESVLEAVADGWRVVQYPINKLYEYKDLENDYVGFDFILEK
;
A
#
# COMPACT_ATOMS: atom_id res chain seq x y z
N MET A 1 -18.01 -2.46 -12.50
CA MET A 1 -16.86 -1.74 -13.09
C MET A 1 -16.03 -2.76 -13.86
N GLN A 2 -15.94 -2.67 -15.19
CA GLN A 2 -14.95 -3.48 -15.93
C GLN A 2 -13.58 -2.85 -15.74
N SER A 3 -12.56 -3.66 -15.46
CA SER A 3 -11.19 -3.16 -15.33
C SER A 3 -10.65 -2.70 -16.69
N GLU A 4 -9.77 -1.70 -16.72
CA GLU A 4 -9.20 -1.21 -17.99
C GLU A 4 -8.47 -2.32 -18.76
N ILE A 5 -7.86 -3.28 -18.04
CA ILE A 5 -7.28 -4.50 -18.60
C ILE A 5 -8.34 -5.35 -19.31
N SER A 6 -9.54 -5.49 -18.75
CA SER A 6 -10.61 -6.28 -19.39
C SER A 6 -11.06 -5.65 -20.72
N ARG A 7 -11.10 -4.32 -20.79
CA ARG A 7 -11.37 -3.58 -22.04
C ARG A 7 -10.24 -3.79 -23.04
N TRP A 8 -8.98 -3.63 -22.61
CA TRP A 8 -7.81 -3.85 -23.47
C TRP A 8 -7.76 -5.28 -24.03
N ILE A 9 -8.09 -6.30 -23.23
CA ILE A 9 -8.17 -7.70 -23.69
C ILE A 9 -9.24 -7.87 -24.78
N ALA A 10 -10.41 -7.25 -24.62
CA ALA A 10 -11.48 -7.36 -25.59
C ALA A 10 -11.11 -6.70 -26.94
N GLU A 11 -10.39 -5.58 -26.90
CA GLU A 11 -9.90 -4.88 -28.08
C GLU A 11 -8.76 -5.66 -28.76
N SER A 12 -7.83 -6.19 -27.97
CA SER A 12 -6.71 -7.01 -28.47
C SER A 12 -7.19 -8.30 -29.16
N ARG A 13 -8.25 -8.93 -28.65
CA ARG A 13 -8.87 -10.09 -29.31
C ARG A 13 -9.40 -9.76 -30.70
N LYS A 14 -9.99 -8.58 -30.90
CA LYS A 14 -10.43 -8.13 -32.24
C LYS A 14 -9.26 -7.86 -33.18
N LYS A 15 -8.14 -7.34 -32.66
CA LYS A 15 -6.91 -7.10 -33.44
C LYS A 15 -6.23 -8.41 -33.84
N LEU A 16 -6.28 -9.43 -32.99
CA LEU A 16 -5.77 -10.77 -33.28
C LEU A 16 -6.46 -11.41 -34.49
N ASP A 17 -7.80 -11.29 -34.59
CA ASP A 17 -8.56 -11.80 -35.74
C ASP A 17 -8.16 -11.11 -37.07
N GLY A 18 -7.63 -9.90 -37.00
CA GLY A 18 -7.15 -9.11 -38.14
C GLY A 18 -5.63 -9.09 -38.33
N ASN A 19 -4.85 -9.87 -37.55
CA ASN A 19 -3.39 -9.87 -37.56
C ASN A 19 -2.73 -8.49 -37.27
N GLY A 20 -3.43 -7.63 -36.53
CA GLY A 20 -3.04 -6.24 -36.26
C GLY A 20 -2.60 -5.95 -34.82
N LEU A 21 -2.27 -6.98 -34.05
CA LEU A 21 -1.65 -6.84 -32.74
C LEU A 21 -0.15 -6.60 -32.91
N ASP A 22 0.40 -5.55 -32.32
CA ASP A 22 1.82 -5.23 -32.40
C ASP A 22 2.47 -5.01 -31.02
N ASN A 23 3.76 -4.69 -30.99
CA ASN A 23 4.49 -4.49 -29.74
C ASN A 23 3.95 -3.31 -28.92
N SER A 24 3.36 -2.30 -29.55
CA SER A 24 2.79 -1.15 -28.81
C SER A 24 1.56 -1.54 -27.99
N ASP A 25 0.80 -2.54 -28.45
CA ASP A 25 -0.28 -3.13 -27.67
C ASP A 25 0.27 -3.81 -26.41
N LEU A 26 1.39 -4.51 -26.52
CA LEU A 26 2.04 -5.17 -25.38
C LEU A 26 2.64 -4.15 -24.39
N ASP A 27 3.28 -3.08 -24.87
CA ASP A 27 3.77 -1.99 -24.03
C ASP A 27 2.63 -1.31 -23.26
N GLN A 28 1.46 -1.16 -23.91
CA GLN A 28 0.25 -0.65 -23.27
C GLN A 28 -0.26 -1.61 -22.19
N LEU A 29 -0.21 -2.93 -22.42
CA LEU A 29 -0.60 -3.92 -21.40
C LEU A 29 0.34 -3.85 -20.19
N GLU A 30 1.65 -3.75 -20.38
CA GLU A 30 2.61 -3.59 -19.28
C GLU A 30 2.26 -2.37 -18.43
N THR A 31 2.00 -1.23 -19.08
CA THR A 31 1.56 0.00 -18.40
C THR A 31 0.25 -0.20 -17.62
N LEU A 32 -0.74 -0.88 -18.21
CA LEU A 32 -2.02 -1.14 -17.55
C LEU A 32 -1.87 -2.08 -16.34
N ILE A 33 -0.97 -3.07 -16.41
CA ILE A 33 -0.68 -3.99 -15.30
C ILE A 33 0.02 -3.24 -14.17
N GLU A 34 1.00 -2.39 -14.48
CA GLU A 34 1.68 -1.57 -13.47
C GLU A 34 0.71 -0.64 -12.74
N ASN A 35 -0.20 -0.01 -13.47
CA ASN A 35 -1.22 0.88 -12.91
C ASN A 35 -2.36 0.14 -12.17
N GLN A 36 -2.51 -1.16 -12.37
CA GLN A 36 -3.54 -1.99 -11.74
C GLN A 36 -3.01 -2.76 -10.52
N ARG A 37 -1.75 -2.56 -10.12
CA ARG A 37 -1.24 -3.14 -8.87
C ARG A 37 -2.16 -2.74 -7.72
N PRO A 38 -2.69 -3.71 -6.94
CA PRO A 38 -3.59 -3.40 -5.85
C PRO A 38 -2.83 -2.55 -4.83
N SER A 39 -3.39 -1.39 -4.49
CA SER A 39 -2.82 -0.48 -3.50
C SER A 39 -2.59 -1.24 -2.20
N ARG A 40 -1.33 -1.35 -1.80
CA ARG A 40 -0.95 -1.97 -0.53
C ARG A 40 -1.09 -0.93 0.55
N ILE A 41 -1.63 -1.30 1.70
CA ILE A 41 -1.68 -0.44 2.87
C ILE A 41 -0.73 -0.99 3.90
N MET A 42 0.13 -0.15 4.47
CA MET A 42 1.05 -0.51 5.53
C MET A 42 0.81 0.34 6.75
N TYR A 43 0.67 -0.31 7.90
CA TYR A 43 0.64 0.32 9.21
C TYR A 43 2.04 0.22 9.80
N LEU A 44 2.61 1.35 10.23
CA LEU A 44 3.88 1.41 10.95
C LEU A 44 3.67 2.13 12.28
N THR A 45 3.89 1.41 13.39
CA THR A 45 3.90 1.97 14.74
C THR A 45 5.34 2.34 15.11
N ALA A 46 5.62 3.63 15.25
CA ALA A 46 6.93 4.14 15.64
C ALA A 46 7.06 4.33 17.16
N ARG A 47 8.28 4.56 17.68
CA ARG A 47 8.47 4.96 19.10
C ARG A 47 8.05 6.40 19.40
N SER A 48 7.84 7.24 18.39
CA SER A 48 7.40 8.63 18.51
C SER A 48 6.81 9.14 17.18
N ILE A 49 6.25 10.34 17.17
CA ILE A 49 5.76 11.00 15.94
C ILE A 49 6.88 11.40 14.95
N ASN A 50 8.15 11.25 15.32
CA ASN A 50 9.26 11.56 14.42
C ASN A 50 9.42 10.44 13.39
N MET A 51 9.40 10.77 12.10
CA MET A 51 9.54 9.77 11.03
C MET A 51 10.88 9.02 11.03
N ARG A 52 11.91 9.52 11.72
CA ARG A 52 13.20 8.85 11.93
C ARG A 52 13.20 7.91 13.14
N SER A 53 12.12 7.89 13.90
CA SER A 53 11.98 7.06 15.07
C SER A 53 11.92 5.59 14.67
N GLY A 54 12.54 4.72 15.46
CA GLY A 54 12.49 3.28 15.25
C GLY A 54 11.05 2.73 15.24
N ILE A 55 10.82 1.69 14.44
CA ILE A 55 9.55 0.96 14.37
C ILE A 55 9.47 -0.10 15.49
N VAL A 56 8.30 -0.23 16.10
CA VAL A 56 7.99 -1.22 17.16
C VAL A 56 6.85 -2.16 16.79
N GLY A 57 6.11 -1.84 15.73
CA GLY A 57 5.01 -2.67 15.24
C GLY A 57 4.72 -2.33 13.79
N TRP A 58 4.23 -3.31 13.04
CA TRP A 58 3.91 -3.13 11.63
C TRP A 58 2.89 -4.16 11.16
N ALA A 59 2.16 -3.82 10.10
CA ALA A 59 1.27 -4.73 9.39
C ALA A 59 1.12 -4.30 7.93
N VAL A 60 1.04 -5.24 7.00
CA VAL A 60 0.77 -4.97 5.57
C VAL A 60 -0.55 -5.61 5.18
N PHE A 61 -1.39 -4.84 4.49
CA PHE A 61 -2.64 -5.28 3.90
C PHE A 61 -2.57 -5.15 2.38
N VAL A 62 -2.84 -6.26 1.68
CA VAL A 62 -2.94 -6.31 0.22
C VAL A 62 -4.37 -6.64 -0.15
N PRO A 63 -5.10 -5.75 -0.86
CA PRO A 63 -6.46 -6.02 -1.31
C PRO A 63 -6.55 -7.32 -2.11
N GLY A 64 -7.45 -8.20 -1.72
CA GLY A 64 -7.67 -9.50 -2.39
C GLY A 64 -6.86 -10.66 -1.81
N GLU A 65 -5.86 -10.38 -0.97
CA GLU A 65 -5.32 -11.38 -0.05
C GLU A 65 -6.30 -11.52 1.13
N GLY A 66 -6.51 -12.75 1.62
CA GLY A 66 -7.47 -13.03 2.69
C GLY A 66 -7.17 -12.23 3.97
N PRO A 67 -8.09 -12.20 4.95
CA PRO A 67 -8.01 -11.34 6.14
C PRO A 67 -6.86 -11.66 7.10
N GLU A 68 -6.09 -12.73 6.84
CA GLU A 68 -4.90 -13.04 7.62
C GLU A 68 -3.81 -12.01 7.34
N LEU A 69 -3.61 -11.10 8.31
CA LEU A 69 -2.40 -10.31 8.43
C LEU A 69 -1.24 -11.27 8.64
N LYS A 70 -0.60 -11.66 7.53
CA LYS A 70 0.71 -12.29 7.63
C LYS A 70 1.63 -11.22 8.20
N LEU A 71 2.33 -11.56 9.28
CA LEU A 71 3.59 -10.90 9.62
C LEU A 71 4.66 -11.64 8.81
N PRO A 72 5.13 -11.12 7.66
CA PRO A 72 6.18 -11.77 6.88
C PRO A 72 7.44 -12.13 7.69
N SER A 73 7.68 -11.41 8.80
CA SER A 73 8.83 -11.55 9.69
C SER A 73 8.47 -10.96 11.07
N ASP A 74 9.23 -11.33 12.11
CA ASP A 74 9.21 -10.62 13.39
C ASP A 74 9.89 -9.23 13.27
N GLU A 75 10.75 -9.05 12.28
CA GLU A 75 11.45 -7.78 12.01
C GLU A 75 10.63 -6.86 11.08
N PRO A 76 10.57 -5.55 11.37
CA PRO A 76 9.89 -4.61 10.50
C PRO A 76 10.58 -4.48 9.13
N PRO A 77 9.81 -4.25 8.05
CA PRO A 77 10.38 -4.11 6.70
C PRO A 77 11.25 -2.85 6.53
N TYR A 78 11.15 -1.89 7.45
CA TYR A 78 11.92 -0.65 7.47
C TYR A 78 12.28 -0.28 8.92
N GLU A 79 13.45 0.31 9.14
CA GLU A 79 13.86 0.76 10.47
C GLU A 79 13.12 2.04 10.90
N SER A 80 12.63 2.82 9.94
CA SER A 80 11.89 4.06 10.17
C SER A 80 10.88 4.34 9.06
N VAL A 81 9.92 5.23 9.35
CA VAL A 81 8.94 5.70 8.35
C VAL A 81 9.65 6.43 7.21
N LEU A 82 10.75 7.13 7.50
CA LEU A 82 11.53 7.82 6.49
C LEU A 82 12.11 6.87 5.44
N GLU A 83 12.55 5.68 5.84
CA GLU A 83 13.04 4.66 4.89
C GLU A 83 11.91 4.11 4.01
N ALA A 84 10.73 3.85 4.59
CA ALA A 84 9.57 3.43 3.80
C ALA A 84 9.21 4.48 2.73
N VAL A 85 9.23 5.76 3.11
CA VAL A 85 8.98 6.87 2.16
C VAL A 85 10.08 6.95 1.09
N ALA A 86 11.34 6.70 1.43
CA ALA A 86 12.43 6.64 0.46
C ALA A 86 12.27 5.48 -0.55
N ASP A 87 11.66 4.36 -0.14
CA ASP A 87 11.29 3.24 -1.00
C ASP A 87 10.00 3.49 -1.81
N GLY A 88 9.43 4.70 -1.74
CA GLY A 88 8.29 5.11 -2.56
C GLY A 88 6.92 4.85 -1.94
N TRP A 89 6.84 4.51 -0.65
CA TRP A 89 5.58 4.54 0.06
C TRP A 89 5.10 5.98 0.31
N ARG A 90 3.81 6.24 0.12
CA ARG A 90 3.19 7.53 0.42
C ARG A 90 2.55 7.49 1.80
N VAL A 91 2.80 8.48 2.64
CA VAL A 91 2.09 8.64 3.92
C VAL A 91 0.66 9.13 3.65
N VAL A 92 -0.32 8.31 4.02
CA VAL A 92 -1.77 8.61 3.95
C VAL A 92 -2.23 9.28 5.24
N GLN A 93 -1.71 8.83 6.38
CA GLN A 93 -2.06 9.38 7.69
C GLN A 93 -0.82 9.48 8.59
N TYR A 94 -0.63 10.68 9.16
CA TYR A 94 0.32 10.93 10.24
C TYR A 94 -0.32 10.62 11.61
N PRO A 95 0.48 10.32 12.64
CA PRO A 95 -0.01 10.11 13.99
C PRO A 95 -0.93 11.24 14.46
N ILE A 96 -2.11 10.87 14.96
CA ILE A 96 -3.07 11.83 15.49
C ILE A 96 -2.73 12.06 16.97
N ASN A 97 -2.01 13.15 17.25
CA ASN A 97 -1.79 13.60 18.62
C ASN A 97 -3.10 14.16 19.19
N LYS A 98 -3.96 13.29 19.73
CA LYS A 98 -5.05 13.76 20.57
C LYS A 98 -4.47 14.19 21.91
N LEU A 99 -4.60 15.47 22.21
CA LEU A 99 -4.43 15.99 23.57
C LEU A 99 -5.63 15.48 24.39
N TYR A 100 -5.57 14.22 24.83
CA TYR A 100 -6.60 13.71 25.74
C TYR A 100 -6.45 14.43 27.08
N GLU A 101 -7.56 14.96 27.61
CA GLU A 101 -7.67 15.10 29.06
C GLU A 101 -7.63 13.69 29.62
N TYR A 102 -6.60 13.35 30.40
CA TYR A 102 -6.49 12.05 31.09
C TYR A 102 -7.77 11.84 31.92
N LYS A 103 -8.75 11.15 31.34
CA LYS A 103 -9.89 10.56 32.03
C LYS A 103 -9.68 9.07 31.89
N ASP A 104 -9.73 8.36 33.01
CA ASP A 104 -9.46 6.92 33.15
C ASP A 104 -10.29 6.06 32.17
N LEU A 105 -9.91 6.06 30.90
CA LEU A 105 -10.45 5.22 29.84
C LEU A 105 -9.38 4.18 29.54
N GLU A 106 -9.74 2.92 29.77
CA GLU A 106 -8.86 1.74 29.78
C GLU A 106 -8.15 1.43 28.45
N ASN A 107 -8.23 2.27 27.41
CA ASN A 107 -7.59 2.01 26.10
C ASN A 107 -7.32 3.29 25.28
N ASP A 108 -6.85 4.38 25.91
CA ASP A 108 -6.35 5.53 25.15
C ASP A 108 -4.97 5.23 24.57
N TYR A 109 -4.94 4.59 23.40
CA TYR A 109 -3.71 4.37 22.65
C TYR A 109 -3.19 5.71 22.12
N VAL A 110 -2.07 6.17 22.68
CA VAL A 110 -1.18 7.14 22.03
C VAL A 110 -0.56 6.42 20.82
N GLY A 111 -1.23 6.45 19.69
CA GLY A 111 -0.79 5.77 18.48
C GLY A 111 0.22 6.60 17.72
N PHE A 112 1.51 6.24 17.78
CA PHE A 112 2.53 6.71 16.83
C PHE A 112 2.41 5.97 15.49
N ASP A 113 1.18 5.80 15.02
CA ASP A 113 0.84 4.99 13.87
C ASP A 113 0.82 5.84 12.61
N PHE A 114 1.62 5.43 11.64
CA PHE A 114 1.62 5.94 10.28
C PHE A 114 0.89 4.93 9.40
N ILE A 115 -0.01 5.43 8.56
CA ILE A 115 -0.65 4.64 7.51
C ILE A 115 -0.02 5.06 6.19
N LEU A 116 0.53 4.10 5.46
CA LEU A 116 1.20 4.30 4.19
C LEU A 116 0.50 3.50 3.09
N GLU A 117 0.62 3.97 1.86
CA GLU A 117 0.18 3.23 0.68
C GLU A 117 1.24 3.17 -0.41
N LYS A 118 1.21 2.11 -1.21
CA LYS A 118 2.06 1.90 -2.40
C LYS A 118 1.31 1.15 -3.49
#